data_AF-F3B8N8-F1
#
_entry.id   AF-F3B8N8-F1
#
_cell.length_a   1.000
_cell.length_b   1.000
_cell.length_c   1.000
_cell.angle_alpha   90.00
_cell.angle_beta   90.00
_cell.angle_gamma   90.00
#
_symmetry.space_group_name_H-M   'P 1'
#
loop_
_entity.id
_entity.type
_entity.pdbx_description
1 polymer ?
#
loop_
_entity_poly.entity_id
_entity_poly.type
_entity_poly.pdbx_seq_one_letter_code
_entity_poly.pdbx_strand_id
1 'polypeptide(L)'
;MPTYLIIVIIAVVFALMGVQTILTKRKSPFWGLIIPVLIVATGIYFYFFRNIEVNYKNVAVFAVPLVWCLIECYQGRKRRTQEIEKQIQKMKAKDL
;
A
#
# COMPACT_ATOMS: atom_id res chain seq x y z
N MET A 1 11.11 -22.51 -9.06
CA MET A 1 11.76 -21.19 -8.98
C MET A 1 12.96 -21.31 -8.04
N PRO A 2 14.10 -20.71 -8.38
CA PRO A 2 15.26 -20.76 -7.51
C PRO A 2 15.02 -19.93 -6.23
N THR A 3 15.50 -20.42 -5.10
CA THR A 3 15.28 -19.86 -3.75
C THR A 3 15.70 -18.40 -3.62
N TYR A 4 16.74 -17.97 -4.35
CA TYR A 4 17.17 -16.57 -4.36
C TYR A 4 16.11 -15.60 -4.92
N LEU A 5 15.31 -16.02 -5.91
CA LEU A 5 14.25 -15.16 -6.47
C LEU A 5 13.15 -14.91 -5.45
N ILE A 6 12.83 -15.90 -4.62
CA ILE A 6 11.81 -15.77 -3.57
C ILE A 6 12.26 -14.76 -2.52
N ILE A 7 13.52 -14.83 -2.09
CA ILE A 7 14.11 -13.90 -1.10
C ILE A 7 14.08 -12.47 -1.63
N VAL A 8 14.45 -12.26 -2.89
CA VAL A 8 14.41 -10.93 -3.53
C VAL A 8 12.99 -10.38 -3.58
N ILE A 9 12.00 -11.21 -3.96
CA ILE A 9 10.58 -10.79 -3.99
C ILE A 9 10.12 -10.37 -2.59
N ILE A 10 10.42 -11.15 -1.56
CA ILE A 10 10.05 -10.82 -0.17
C ILE A 10 10.70 -9.50 0.26
N ALA A 11 11.99 -9.30 0.00
CA ALA A 11 12.70 -8.07 0.33
C ALA A 11 12.09 -6.84 -0.36
N VAL A 12 11.73 -6.96 -1.63
CA VAL A 12 11.07 -5.88 -2.39
C VAL A 12 9.69 -5.57 -1.81
N VAL A 13 8.91 -6.58 -1.43
CA VAL A 13 7.60 -6.37 -0.79
C VAL A 13 7.74 -5.62 0.53
N PHE A 14 8.69 -6.02 1.40
CA PHE A 14 8.93 -5.31 2.66
C PHE A 14 9.39 -3.86 2.44
N ALA A 15 10.26 -3.61 1.47
CA ALA A 15 10.69 -2.26 1.11
C ALA A 15 9.49 -1.41 0.64
N LEU A 16 8.63 -1.97 -0.22
CA LEU A 16 7.41 -1.31 -0.69
C LEU A 16 6.44 -1.00 0.46
N MET A 17 6.27 -1.92 1.42
CA MET A 17 5.45 -1.68 2.61
C MET A 17 6.01 -0.51 3.44
N GLY A 18 7.33 -0.44 3.64
CA GLY A 18 8.00 0.67 4.31
C GLY A 18 7.73 2.00 3.60
N VAL A 19 7.94 2.05 2.28
CA VAL A 19 7.65 3.23 1.45
C VAL A 19 6.17 3.62 1.55
N GLN A 20 5.25 2.66 1.55
CA GLN A 20 3.82 2.91 1.63
C GLN A 20 3.40 3.58 2.93
N THR A 21 3.95 3.14 4.06
CA THR A 21 3.63 3.74 5.37
C THR A 21 4.11 5.20 5.45
N ILE A 22 5.23 5.54 4.81
CA ILE A 22 5.73 6.92 4.72
C ILE A 22 4.85 7.75 3.78
N LEU A 23 4.51 7.21 2.61
CA LEU A 23 3.68 7.89 1.62
C LEU A 23 2.25 8.15 2.12
N THR A 24 1.70 7.24 2.91
CA THR A 24 0.33 7.37 3.48
C THR A 24 0.25 8.47 4.55
N LYS A 25 1.36 8.83 5.19
CA LYS A 25 1.43 9.94 6.16
C LYS A 25 1.43 11.32 5.50
N ARG A 26 1.65 11.42 4.18
CA ARG A 26 1.68 12.69 3.45
C ARG A 26 0.28 13.31 3.37
N LYS A 27 0.23 14.65 3.26
CA LYS A 27 -1.02 15.43 3.28
C LYS A 27 -1.99 15.06 2.14
N SER A 28 -1.46 14.62 0.99
CA SER A 28 -2.24 14.30 -0.19
C SER A 28 -2.58 12.81 -0.26
N PRO A 29 -3.87 12.45 -0.49
CA PRO A 29 -4.36 11.08 -0.54
C PRO A 29 -3.76 10.24 -1.69
N PHE A 30 -3.26 10.92 -2.73
CA PHE A 30 -2.71 10.28 -3.93
C PHE A 30 -1.40 9.54 -3.68
N TRP A 31 -0.62 9.96 -2.67
CA TRP A 31 0.67 9.32 -2.37
C TRP A 31 0.49 7.89 -1.85
N GLY A 32 -0.54 7.62 -1.04
CA GLY A 32 -0.82 6.26 -0.57
C GLY A 32 -1.35 5.30 -1.67
N LEU A 33 -1.84 5.86 -2.78
CA LEU A 33 -2.43 5.09 -3.90
C LEU A 33 -1.43 4.69 -4.98
N ILE A 34 -0.23 5.29 -5.01
CA ILE A 34 0.82 4.98 -6.02
C ILE A 34 1.14 3.47 -6.04
N ILE A 35 1.30 2.86 -4.86
CA ILE A 35 1.68 1.45 -4.76
C ILE A 35 0.53 0.51 -5.19
N PRO A 36 -0.72 0.69 -4.73
CA PRO A 36 -1.87 -0.04 -5.29
C PRO A 36 -1.95 0.06 -6.81
N VAL A 37 -1.77 1.25 -7.38
CA VAL A 37 -1.84 1.47 -8.83
C VAL A 37 -0.72 0.73 -9.56
N LEU A 38 0.51 0.74 -9.03
CA LEU A 38 1.63 -0.02 -9.60
C LEU A 38 1.37 -1.53 -9.59
N ILE A 39 0.78 -2.07 -8.52
CA ILE A 39 0.43 -3.50 -8.44
C ILE A 39 -0.60 -3.85 -9.53
N VAL A 40 -1.64 -3.03 -9.71
CA VAL A 40 -2.64 -3.23 -10.78
C VAL A 40 -2.00 -3.14 -12.16
N ALA A 41 -1.20 -2.11 -12.42
CA ALA A 41 -0.54 -1.91 -13.72
C ALA A 41 0.37 -3.10 -14.06
N THR A 42 1.12 -3.59 -13.06
CA THR A 42 1.98 -4.76 -13.21
C THR A 42 1.16 -6.02 -13.49
N GLY A 43 0.06 -6.23 -12.77
CA GLY A 43 -0.86 -7.36 -13.03
C GLY A 43 -1.45 -7.34 -14.44
N ILE A 44 -1.89 -6.16 -14.91
CA ILE A 44 -2.39 -5.97 -16.29
C ILE A 44 -1.29 -6.29 -17.30
N TYR A 45 -0.07 -5.78 -17.09
CA TYR A 45 1.07 -6.07 -17.96
C TYR A 45 1.36 -7.57 -18.05
N PHE A 46 1.40 -8.29 -16.92
CA PHE A 46 1.61 -9.74 -16.94
C PHE A 46 0.46 -10.51 -17.60
N TYR A 47 -0.78 -10.04 -17.45
CA TYR A 47 -1.93 -10.66 -18.11
C TYR A 47 -1.83 -10.54 -19.64
N PHE A 48 -1.57 -9.34 -20.17
CA PHE A 48 -1.53 -9.10 -21.62
C PHE A 48 -0.24 -9.57 -22.30
N PHE A 49 0.92 -9.34 -21.70
CA PHE A 49 2.22 -9.57 -22.37
C PHE A 49 2.84 -10.94 -22.08
N ARG A 50 2.41 -11.62 -21.00
CA ARG A 50 3.01 -12.89 -20.57
C ARG A 50 2.05 -14.07 -20.67
N ASN A 51 0.81 -13.86 -21.11
CA ASN A 51 -0.23 -14.90 -21.25
C ASN A 51 -0.31 -15.81 -20.02
N ILE A 52 -0.17 -15.21 -18.83
CA ILE A 52 -0.23 -15.98 -17.58
C ILE A 52 -1.66 -16.49 -17.42
N GLU A 53 -1.82 -17.81 -17.31
CA GLU A 53 -3.10 -18.42 -16.96
C GLU A 53 -3.64 -17.80 -15.68
N VAL A 54 -4.93 -17.42 -15.73
CA VAL A 54 -5.67 -16.86 -14.60
C VAL A 54 -6.01 -17.97 -13.62
N ASN A 55 -4.99 -18.45 -12.91
CA ASN A 55 -5.10 -19.44 -11.86
C ASN A 55 -5.12 -18.75 -10.49
N TYR A 56 -5.80 -19.35 -9.50
CA TYR A 56 -5.91 -18.82 -8.15
C TYR A 56 -4.56 -18.43 -7.54
N LYS A 57 -3.50 -19.23 -7.81
CA LYS A 57 -2.14 -18.96 -7.32
C LYS A 57 -1.59 -17.64 -7.87
N ASN A 58 -1.76 -17.41 -9.16
CA ASN A 58 -1.25 -16.21 -9.83
C ASN A 58 -2.05 -14.98 -9.42
N VAL A 59 -3.38 -15.11 -9.30
CA VAL A 59 -4.25 -14.03 -8.82
C VAL A 59 -3.95 -13.66 -7.37
N ALA A 60 -3.76 -14.65 -6.50
CA ALA A 60 -3.49 -14.43 -5.07
C ALA A 60 -2.20 -13.62 -4.84
N VAL A 61 -1.16 -13.85 -5.65
CA VAL A 61 0.13 -13.12 -5.57
C VAL A 61 -0.05 -11.62 -5.79
N PHE A 62 -1.03 -11.19 -6.58
CA PHE A 62 -1.34 -9.76 -6.77
C PHE A 62 -2.43 -9.28 -5.82
N ALA A 63 -3.46 -10.09 -5.57
CA ALA A 63 -4.62 -9.69 -4.77
C ALA A 63 -4.28 -9.47 -3.29
N VAL A 64 -3.47 -10.36 -2.69
CA VAL A 64 -3.08 -10.26 -1.27
C VAL A 64 -2.35 -8.94 -0.96
N PRO A 65 -1.24 -8.60 -1.65
CA PRO A 65 -0.55 -7.34 -1.40
C PRO A 65 -1.41 -6.12 -1.78
N LEU A 66 -2.29 -6.22 -2.78
CA LEU A 66 -3.19 -5.13 -3.14
C LEU A 66 -4.22 -4.83 -2.05
N VAL A 67 -4.87 -5.85 -1.49
CA VAL A 67 -5.82 -5.69 -0.37
C VAL A 67 -5.10 -5.11 0.84
N TRP A 68 -3.91 -5.63 1.18
CA TRP A 68 -3.10 -5.09 2.26
C TRP A 68 -2.78 -3.60 2.07
N CYS A 69 -2.32 -3.24 0.87
CA CYS A 69 -2.02 -1.86 0.48
C CYS A 69 -3.22 -0.92 0.69
N LEU A 70 -4.41 -1.36 0.29
CA LEU A 70 -5.64 -0.57 0.44
C LEU A 70 -6.04 -0.40 1.91
N ILE A 71 -5.91 -1.46 2.72
CA ILE A 71 -6.17 -1.41 4.16
C ILE A 71 -5.22 -0.42 4.83
N GLU A 72 -3.92 -0.50 4.56
CA GLU A 72 -2.92 0.40 5.15
C GLU A 72 -3.17 1.84 4.73
N CYS A 73 -3.54 2.08 3.47
CA CYS A 73 -3.88 3.41 2.99
C CYS A 73 -5.10 4.00 3.71
N TYR A 74 -6.12 3.18 3.99
CA TYR A 74 -7.31 3.60 4.74
C TYR A 74 -6.98 3.86 6.22
N GLN A 75 -6.29 2.92 6.87
CA GLN A 75 -5.94 3.02 8.29
C GLN A 75 -4.97 4.16 8.57
N GLY A 76 -3.93 4.33 7.74
CA GLY A 76 -2.96 5.41 7.89
C GLY A 76 -3.60 6.79 7.78
N ARG A 77 -4.62 6.93 6.90
CA ARG A 77 -5.40 8.16 6.81
C ARG A 77 -6.26 8.40 8.05
N LYS A 78 -6.96 7.36 8.54
CA LYS A 78 -7.77 7.46 9.76
C LYS A 78 -6.92 7.92 10.96
N ARG A 79 -5.72 7.36 11.12
CA ARG A 79 -4.77 7.78 12.18
C ARG A 79 -4.41 9.25 12.07
N ARG A 80 -4.10 9.73 10.86
CA ARG A 80 -3.76 11.15 10.62
C ARG A 80 -4.92 12.09 10.96
N THR A 81 -6.15 11.75 10.57
CA THR A 81 -7.34 12.57 10.90
C THR A 81 -7.53 12.67 12.41
N GLN A 82 -7.41 11.54 13.13
CA GLN A 82 -7.52 11.51 14.59
C GLN A 82 -6.41 12.31 15.29
N GLU A 83 -5.19 12.29 14.77
CA GLU A 83 -4.09 13.12 15.30
C GLU A 83 -4.35 14.62 15.11
N ILE A 84 -4.88 15.02 13.95
CA ILE A 84 -5.25 16.41 13.67
C ILE A 84 -6.38 16.87 14.59
N GLU A 85 -7.42 16.06 14.78
CA GLU A 85 -8.53 16.37 15.69
C GLU A 85 -8.05 16.53 17.14
N LYS A 86 -7.15 15.65 17.61
CA LYS A 86 -6.54 15.77 18.94
C LYS A 86 -5.71 17.05 19.08
N GLN A 87 -4.99 17.45 18.05
CA GLN A 87 -4.24 18.72 18.06
C GLN A 87 -5.17 19.93 18.10
N ILE A 88 -6.26 19.92 17.33
CA ILE A 88 -7.28 20.99 17.35
C ILE A 88 -7.93 21.11 18.73
N GLN A 89 -8.28 19.99 19.36
CA GLN A 89 -8.84 20.01 20.72
C GLN A 89 -7.85 20.58 21.75
N LYS A 90 -6.56 20.23 21.66
CA LYS A 90 -5.52 20.81 22.52
C LYS A 90 -5.36 22.32 22.33
N MET A 91 -5.48 22.81 21.09
CA MET A 91 -5.43 24.25 20.80
C MET A 91 -6.65 24.96 21.40
N LYS A 92 -7.87 24.42 21.21
CA LYS A 92 -9.10 24.98 21.79
C LYS A 92 -9.09 25.02 23.32
N ALA A 93 -8.54 23.99 23.97
CA ALA A 93 -8.46 23.93 25.44
C ALA A 93 -7.39 24.86 26.03
N LYS A 94 -6.47 25.39 25.21
CA LYS A 94 -5.42 26.32 25.65
C LYS A 94 -5.81 27.79 25.46
N ASP A 95 -6.80 28.06 24.61
CA ASP A 95 -7.40 29.39 24.41
C ASP A 95 -8.51 29.72 25.42
N LEU A 96 -8.99 28.72 26.18
CA LEU A 96 -9.94 28.86 27.29
C LEU A 96 -9.20 29.01 28.63
#